data_AF-A0A7G8BFT3-F1
#
_entry.id   AF-A0A7G8BFT3-F1
#
_cell.length_a   1.000
_cell.length_b   1.000
_cell.length_c   1.000
_cell.angle_alpha   90.00
_cell.angle_beta   90.00
_cell.angle_gamma   90.00
#
_symmetry.space_group_name_H-M   'P 1'
#
loop_
_entity.id
_entity.type
_entity.pdbx_description
1 polymer ?
#
loop_
_entity_poly.entity_id
_entity_poly.type
_entity_poly.pdbx_seq_one_letter_code
_entity_poly.pdbx_strand_id
1 'polypeptide(L)'
;MELNLDDVDIAVVVNVEILRQVLKNLSTNGKKWWIACEPAYAVETGLTIGYGDPGCVDRLNTVYYKVPVLNQDRPLGGPDKLVVLLDSSVVVAEQPGLYREDDCVLQDEVADIEDFFIPILRALVPVLAAHAGAQ
;
A
#
# COMPACT_ATOMS: atom_id res chain seq x y z
N MET A 1 -6.02 -3.14 35.02
CA MET A 1 -6.15 -2.18 33.91
C MET A 1 -5.78 -2.97 32.67
N GLU A 2 -6.78 -3.55 32.01
CA GLU A 2 -6.57 -4.20 30.72
C GLU A 2 -6.34 -3.08 29.69
N LEU A 3 -5.25 -3.18 28.95
CA LEU A 3 -5.00 -2.29 27.82
C LEU A 3 -6.03 -2.64 26.76
N ASN A 4 -7.08 -1.82 26.64
CA ASN A 4 -7.94 -1.89 25.48
C ASN A 4 -7.15 -1.35 24.29
N LEU A 5 -6.91 -2.20 23.30
CA LEU A 5 -6.17 -1.89 22.08
C LEU A 5 -7.11 -1.50 20.93
N ASP A 6 -8.41 -1.37 21.18
CA ASP A 6 -9.42 -0.98 20.18
C ASP A 6 -9.10 0.38 19.53
N ASP A 7 -8.33 1.25 20.21
CA ASP A 7 -7.91 2.57 19.71
C ASP A 7 -6.48 2.58 19.09
N VAL A 8 -5.85 1.41 18.90
CA VAL A 8 -4.47 1.32 18.39
C VAL A 8 -4.45 0.88 16.94
N ASP A 9 -4.31 1.87 16.04
CA ASP A 9 -4.01 1.62 14.62
C ASP A 9 -2.50 1.52 14.37
N ILE A 10 -2.12 0.59 13.49
CA ILE A 10 -0.74 0.39 13.07
C ILE A 10 -0.57 1.01 11.69
N ALA A 11 0.19 2.09 11.61
CA ALA A 11 0.62 2.71 10.36
C ALA A 11 2.09 2.41 10.06
N VAL A 12 2.44 2.37 8.77
CA VAL A 12 3.84 2.33 8.32
C VAL A 12 4.23 3.59 7.59
N VAL A 13 5.34 4.15 8.03
CA VAL A 13 6.04 5.24 7.32
C VAL A 13 7.33 4.67 6.74
N VAL A 14 7.43 4.68 5.41
CA VAL A 14 8.56 4.06 4.70
C VAL A 14 8.90 4.86 3.44
N ASN A 15 10.17 4.83 3.00
CA ASN A 15 10.53 5.44 1.73
C ASN A 15 10.21 4.51 0.53
N VAL A 16 10.08 5.10 -0.65
CA VAL A 16 9.76 4.39 -1.91
C VAL A 16 10.79 3.31 -2.25
N GLU A 17 12.07 3.54 -1.95
CA GLU A 17 13.13 2.56 -2.17
C GLU A 17 12.89 1.26 -1.40
N ILE A 18 12.68 1.34 -0.08
CA ILE A 18 12.43 0.18 0.78
C ILE A 18 11.09 -0.45 0.39
N LEU A 19 10.06 0.36 0.15
CA LEU A 19 8.77 -0.15 -0.29
C LEU A 19 8.90 -0.97 -1.58
N ARG A 20 9.63 -0.47 -2.58
CA ARG A 20 9.88 -1.19 -3.84
C ARG A 20 10.56 -2.54 -3.59
N GLN A 21 11.52 -2.60 -2.68
CA GLN A 21 12.18 -3.86 -2.30
C GLN A 21 11.20 -4.85 -1.68
N VAL A 22 10.32 -4.38 -0.79
CA VAL A 22 9.28 -5.20 -0.15
C VAL A 22 8.31 -5.74 -1.20
N LEU A 23 7.74 -4.88 -2.04
CA LEU A 23 6.71 -5.27 -3.01
C LEU A 23 7.25 -6.23 -4.07
N LYS A 24 8.53 -6.10 -4.47
CA LYS A 24 9.16 -6.94 -5.51
C LYS A 24 9.01 -8.44 -5.26
N ASN A 25 9.05 -8.85 -3.99
CA ASN A 25 8.99 -10.27 -3.60
C ASN A 25 7.65 -10.65 -2.97
N LEU A 26 6.72 -9.71 -2.85
CA LEU A 26 5.45 -9.94 -2.18
C LEU A 26 4.42 -10.50 -3.17
N SER A 27 3.96 -11.71 -2.88
CA SER A 27 2.87 -12.37 -3.59
C SER A 27 2.04 -13.18 -2.60
N THR A 28 0.71 -13.15 -2.74
CA THR A 28 -0.22 -13.90 -1.89
C THR A 28 -1.35 -14.42 -2.78
N ASN A 29 -1.58 -15.73 -2.74
CA ASN A 29 -2.62 -16.40 -3.57
C ASN A 29 -2.53 -16.04 -5.07
N GLY A 30 -1.32 -15.85 -5.59
CA GLY A 30 -1.08 -15.49 -6.99
C GLY A 30 -1.24 -14.00 -7.31
N LYS A 31 -1.75 -13.19 -6.38
CA LYS A 31 -1.84 -11.72 -6.51
C LYS A 31 -0.53 -11.06 -6.08
N LYS A 32 -0.16 -9.98 -6.75
CA LYS A 32 1.08 -9.22 -6.54
C LYS A 32 0.79 -7.79 -6.13
N TRP A 33 1.79 -7.13 -5.57
CA TRP A 33 1.79 -5.69 -5.32
C TRP A 33 2.85 -5.01 -6.17
N TRP A 34 2.59 -3.79 -6.63
CA TRP A 34 3.57 -3.00 -7.38
C TRP A 34 3.32 -1.51 -7.22
N ILE A 35 4.36 -0.71 -7.45
CA ILE A 35 4.20 0.73 -7.61
C ILE A 35 3.68 0.97 -9.04
N ALA A 36 2.46 1.49 -9.15
CA ALA A 36 1.73 1.64 -10.41
C ALA A 36 1.93 3.00 -11.09
N CYS A 37 2.52 3.97 -10.40
CA CYS A 37 2.90 5.26 -10.96
C CYS A 37 4.43 5.42 -11.02
N GLU A 38 4.91 6.33 -11.86
CA GLU A 38 6.30 6.77 -11.82
C GLU A 38 6.49 7.68 -10.57
N PRO A 39 7.38 7.34 -9.62
CA PRO A 39 7.56 8.12 -8.40
C PRO A 39 7.88 9.60 -8.62
N ALA A 40 8.46 9.98 -9.75
CA ALA A 40 8.67 11.39 -10.08
C ALA A 40 7.35 12.19 -10.18
N TYR A 41 6.25 11.56 -10.62
CA TYR A 41 4.92 12.19 -10.69
C TYR A 41 4.13 12.05 -9.39
N ALA A 42 4.57 11.19 -8.47
CA ALA A 42 3.91 10.96 -7.19
C ALA A 42 4.03 12.16 -6.23
N VAL A 43 4.99 13.06 -6.48
CA VAL A 43 5.15 14.31 -5.71
C VAL A 43 3.89 15.17 -5.79
N GLU A 44 3.25 15.21 -6.96
CA GLU A 44 2.09 16.08 -7.20
C GLU A 44 0.75 15.39 -6.89
N THR A 45 0.69 14.07 -7.06
CA THR A 45 -0.59 13.33 -7.09
C THR A 45 -0.71 12.20 -6.07
N GLY A 46 0.35 11.94 -5.28
CA GLY A 46 0.46 10.78 -4.40
C GLY A 46 1.03 9.56 -5.12
N LEU A 47 1.45 8.55 -4.34
CA LEU A 47 1.98 7.31 -4.91
C LEU A 47 0.82 6.34 -5.16
N THR A 48 0.70 5.80 -6.36
CA THR A 48 -0.26 4.73 -6.65
C THR A 48 0.39 3.36 -6.47
N ILE A 49 -0.24 2.49 -5.68
CA ILE A 49 0.14 1.09 -5.51
C ILE A 49 -0.95 0.20 -6.10
N GLY A 50 -0.55 -0.72 -6.99
CA GLY A 50 -1.42 -1.74 -7.53
C GLY A 50 -1.40 -3.02 -6.69
N TYR A 51 -2.53 -3.72 -6.65
CA TYR A 51 -2.70 -5.06 -6.07
C TYR A 51 -3.51 -5.95 -7.00
N GLY A 52 -3.06 -7.18 -7.25
CA GLY A 52 -3.72 -8.11 -8.17
C GLY A 52 -2.82 -8.66 -9.27
N ASP A 53 -3.32 -8.73 -10.51
CA ASP A 53 -2.57 -9.12 -11.70
C ASP A 53 -2.16 -7.88 -12.53
N PRO A 54 -0.85 -7.53 -12.60
CA PRO A 54 -0.39 -6.39 -13.39
C PRO A 54 -0.77 -6.41 -14.88
N GLY A 55 -1.08 -7.58 -15.44
CA GLY A 55 -1.53 -7.74 -16.83
C GLY A 55 -3.03 -7.60 -17.02
N CYS A 56 -3.81 -7.50 -15.94
CA CYS A 56 -5.25 -7.37 -15.97
C CYS A 56 -5.67 -5.95 -15.61
N VAL A 57 -6.61 -5.40 -16.38
CA VAL A 57 -7.21 -4.06 -16.13
C VAL A 57 -8.58 -4.15 -15.48
N ASP A 58 -9.11 -5.36 -15.32
CA ASP A 58 -10.41 -5.60 -14.71
C ASP A 58 -10.34 -5.38 -13.19
N ARG A 59 -11.27 -4.60 -12.65
CA ARG A 59 -11.28 -4.17 -11.24
C ARG A 59 -11.43 -5.32 -10.23
N LEU A 60 -11.97 -6.47 -10.66
CA LEU A 60 -12.06 -7.66 -9.79
C LEU A 60 -10.70 -8.35 -9.64
N ASN A 61 -9.80 -8.13 -10.60
CA ASN A 61 -8.49 -8.76 -10.65
C ASN A 61 -7.36 -7.80 -10.31
N THR A 62 -7.58 -6.49 -10.43
CA THR A 62 -6.59 -5.45 -10.23
C THR A 62 -7.20 -4.22 -9.56
N VAL A 63 -6.56 -3.78 -8.49
CA VAL A 63 -6.96 -2.61 -7.71
C VAL A 63 -5.80 -1.64 -7.62
N TYR A 64 -6.11 -0.35 -7.66
CA TYR A 64 -5.14 0.72 -7.47
C TYR A 64 -5.49 1.54 -6.24
N TYR A 65 -4.49 1.82 -5.42
CA TYR A 65 -4.61 2.57 -4.18
C TYR A 65 -3.71 3.79 -4.24
N LYS A 66 -4.26 4.95 -3.90
CA LYS A 66 -3.49 6.17 -3.68
C LYS A 66 -3.00 6.20 -2.25
N VAL A 67 -1.70 6.42 -2.12
CA VAL A 67 -0.99 6.49 -0.86
C VAL A 67 -0.41 7.89 -0.70
N PRO A 68 -0.67 8.57 0.43
CA PRO A 68 -0.14 9.90 0.68
C PRO A 68 1.39 9.88 0.78
N VAL A 69 2.01 10.89 0.17
CA VAL A 69 3.45 11.17 0.28
C VAL A 69 3.61 12.26 1.33
N LEU A 70 4.44 12.02 2.35
CA LEU A 70 4.59 12.91 3.49
C LEU A 70 5.60 14.05 3.27
N ASN A 71 6.54 13.88 2.32
CA ASN A 71 7.62 14.83 2.06
C ASN A 71 7.56 15.46 0.67
N GLN A 72 6.35 15.73 0.16
CA GLN A 72 6.12 16.29 -1.18
C GLN A 72 6.86 17.62 -1.40
N ASP A 73 6.88 18.51 -0.39
CA ASP A 73 7.49 19.84 -0.52
C ASP A 73 9.03 19.81 -0.57
N ARG A 74 9.65 18.74 -0.06
CA ARG A 74 11.11 18.59 0.04
C ARG A 74 11.52 17.12 -0.09
N PRO A 75 11.51 16.55 -1.31
CA PRO A 75 12.01 15.21 -1.54
C PRO A 75 13.53 15.18 -1.36
N LEU A 76 13.98 14.78 -0.16
CA LEU A 76 15.40 14.68 0.17
C LEU A 76 16.05 13.56 -0.63
N GLY A 77 16.70 13.88 -1.76
CA GLY A 77 17.49 12.89 -2.51
C GLY A 77 16.74 12.16 -3.64
N GLY A 78 15.65 12.75 -4.16
CA GLY A 78 14.98 12.29 -5.38
C GLY A 78 13.78 11.35 -5.15
N PRO A 79 13.17 10.82 -6.23
CA PRO A 79 11.89 10.11 -6.17
C PRO A 79 11.89 8.83 -5.32
N ASP A 80 13.01 8.12 -5.24
CA ASP A 80 13.13 6.91 -4.40
C ASP A 80 13.19 7.22 -2.89
N LYS A 81 13.43 8.49 -2.52
CA LYS A 81 13.44 8.97 -1.14
C LYS A 81 12.13 9.63 -0.72
N LEU A 82 11.10 9.55 -1.55
CA LEU A 82 9.75 9.91 -1.13
C LEU A 82 9.31 9.01 0.01
N VAL A 83 8.76 9.61 1.06
CA VAL A 83 8.26 8.94 2.25
C VAL A 83 6.75 8.83 2.11
N VAL A 84 6.23 7.61 2.21
CA VAL A 84 4.80 7.34 2.14
C VAL A 84 4.26 6.86 3.48
N LEU A 85 2.98 7.16 3.72
CA LEU A 85 2.22 6.66 4.86
C LEU A 85 1.25 5.59 4.38
N LEU A 86 1.52 4.34 4.75
CA LEU A 86 0.66 3.21 4.52
C LEU A 86 -0.17 2.99 5.78
N ASP A 87 -1.46 3.28 5.68
CA ASP A 87 -2.42 3.12 6.75
C ASP A 87 -3.83 3.03 6.14
N SER A 88 -4.68 2.16 6.70
CA SER A 88 -6.01 1.88 6.16
C SER A 88 -6.96 3.08 6.24
N SER A 89 -6.70 4.05 7.11
CA SER A 89 -7.54 5.24 7.29
C SER A 89 -7.23 6.35 6.27
N VAL A 90 -6.10 6.30 5.57
CA VAL A 90 -5.66 7.35 4.65
C VAL A 90 -5.40 6.86 3.22
N VAL A 91 -5.28 5.55 3.02
CA VAL A 91 -5.14 4.95 1.70
C VAL A 91 -6.52 4.87 1.04
N VAL A 92 -6.62 5.35 -0.19
CA VAL A 92 -7.90 5.46 -0.91
C VAL A 92 -7.83 4.63 -2.20
N ALA A 93 -8.81 3.75 -2.42
CA ALA A 93 -8.92 3.06 -3.70
C ALA A 93 -9.27 4.04 -4.82
N GLU A 94 -8.56 3.98 -5.96
CA GLU A 94 -8.85 4.85 -7.12
C GLU A 94 -10.18 4.52 -7.77
N GLN A 95 -10.62 3.28 -7.63
CA GLN A 95 -11.93 2.81 -8.05
C GLN A 95 -12.54 2.00 -6.91
N PRO A 96 -13.82 2.19 -6.61
CA PRO A 96 -14.48 1.40 -5.59
C PRO A 96 -14.54 -0.07 -5.99
N GLY A 97 -14.50 -0.98 -5.01
CA GLY A 97 -14.72 -2.40 -5.22
C GLY A 97 -16.21 -2.67 -5.47
N LEU A 98 -16.51 -3.65 -6.33
CA LEU A 98 -17.87 -4.09 -6.59
C LEU A 98 -17.99 -5.56 -6.18
N TYR A 99 -18.81 -5.83 -5.18
CA TYR A 99 -19.00 -7.17 -4.61
C TYR A 99 -20.45 -7.58 -4.80
N ARG A 100 -20.69 -8.88 -5.02
CA ARG A 100 -22.05 -9.40 -5.10
C ARG A 100 -22.42 -10.06 -3.78
N GLU A 101 -23.44 -9.56 -3.11
CA GLU A 101 -24.00 -10.12 -1.88
C GLU A 101 -25.53 -10.16 -2.03
N ASP A 102 -26.14 -11.33 -1.83
CA ASP A 102 -27.59 -11.55 -1.86
C ASP A 102 -28.32 -10.86 -3.04
N ASP A 103 -27.83 -11.13 -4.26
CA ASP A 103 -28.31 -10.56 -5.53
C ASP A 103 -28.19 -9.04 -5.69
N CYS A 104 -27.53 -8.36 -4.75
CA CYS A 104 -27.18 -6.94 -4.83
C CYS A 104 -25.70 -6.76 -5.19
N VAL A 105 -25.38 -5.65 -5.86
CA VAL A 105 -23.99 -5.20 -6.05
C VAL A 105 -23.68 -4.15 -4.98
N LEU A 106 -22.80 -4.50 -4.06
CA LEU A 106 -22.29 -3.60 -3.04
C LEU A 106 -21.03 -2.90 -3.54
N GLN A 107 -20.95 -1.61 -3.24
CA GLN A 107 -19.77 -0.79 -3.48
C GLN A 107 -19.01 -0.69 -2.17
N ASP A 108 -17.78 -1.21 -2.13
CA ASP A 108 -16.91 -1.08 -0.95
C ASP A 108 -15.55 -0.53 -1.39
N GLU A 109 -15.22 0.65 -0.86
CA GLU A 109 -13.97 1.36 -1.16
C GLU A 109 -12.77 0.78 -0.38
N VAL A 110 -13.03 -0.06 0.63
CA VAL A 110 -12.08 -0.42 1.70
C VAL A 110 -12.03 -1.93 1.98
N ALA A 111 -13.00 -2.76 1.56
CA ALA A 111 -13.02 -4.21 1.82
C ALA A 111 -11.71 -4.94 1.46
N ASP A 112 -11.01 -4.47 0.42
CA ASP A 112 -9.74 -5.05 -0.03
C ASP A 112 -8.50 -4.51 0.73
N ILE A 113 -8.67 -3.58 1.69
CA ILE A 113 -7.55 -2.85 2.31
C ILE A 113 -6.76 -3.68 3.33
N GLU A 114 -7.44 -4.56 4.08
CA GLU A 114 -6.77 -5.44 5.04
C GLU A 114 -5.92 -6.49 4.31
N ASP A 115 -6.50 -7.06 3.25
CA ASP A 115 -5.82 -7.93 2.29
C ASP A 115 -4.63 -7.24 1.64
N PHE A 116 -4.73 -5.92 1.41
CA PHE A 116 -3.65 -5.11 0.89
C PHE A 116 -2.54 -4.85 1.92
N PHE A 117 -2.90 -4.45 3.15
CA PHE A 117 -1.98 -3.83 4.10
C PHE A 117 -1.22 -4.86 4.95
N ILE A 118 -1.90 -5.88 5.48
CA ILE A 118 -1.29 -6.86 6.39
C ILE A 118 -0.11 -7.62 5.74
N PRO A 119 -0.18 -8.06 4.46
CA PRO A 119 0.95 -8.71 3.81
C PRO A 119 2.16 -7.79 3.66
N ILE A 120 1.95 -6.50 3.37
CA ILE A 120 3.02 -5.51 3.28
C ILE A 120 3.70 -5.33 4.65
N LEU A 121 2.91 -5.18 5.72
CA LEU A 121 3.43 -5.08 7.09
C LEU A 121 4.34 -6.27 7.45
N ARG A 122 3.88 -7.48 7.17
CA ARG A 122 4.64 -8.71 7.46
C ARG A 122 5.92 -8.78 6.63
N ALA A 123 5.87 -8.37 5.37
CA ALA A 123 7.02 -8.38 4.47
C ALA A 123 8.05 -7.28 4.77
N LEU A 124 7.65 -6.19 5.43
CA LEU A 124 8.55 -5.14 5.88
C LEU A 124 9.49 -5.59 7.00
N VAL A 125 9.01 -6.40 7.95
CA VAL A 125 9.78 -6.85 9.12
C VAL A 125 11.17 -7.40 8.75
N PRO A 126 11.32 -8.40 7.85
CA PRO A 126 12.64 -8.92 7.50
C PRO A 126 13.52 -7.90 6.77
N VAL A 127 12.94 -7.03 5.96
CA VAL A 127 13.69 -5.97 5.25
C VAL A 127 14.24 -4.97 6.25
N LEU A 128 13.42 -4.51 7.20
CA LEU A 128 13.85 -3.58 8.24
C LEU A 128 14.88 -4.21 9.19
N ALA A 129 14.72 -5.48 9.55
CA ALA A 129 15.70 -6.20 10.37
C ALA A 129 17.09 -6.24 9.70
N ALA A 130 17.14 -6.45 8.37
CA ALA A 130 18.38 -6.41 7.61
C ALA A 130 19.02 -5.01 7.59
N HIS A 131 18.21 -3.95 7.51
CA HIS A 131 18.72 -2.57 7.54
C HIS A 131 19.20 -2.16 8.94
N ALA A 132 18.53 -2.60 10.00
CA ALA A 132 18.93 -2.31 11.38
C ALA A 132 20.21 -3.06 11.80
N GLY A 133 20.41 -4.29 11.30
CA GLY A 133 21.62 -5.08 11.56
C GLY A 133 22.84 -4.70 10.70
N ALA A 134 22.68 -3.80 9.73
CA ALA A 134 23.75 -3.31 8.85
C ALA A 134 24.43 -2.02 9.36
N GLN A 135 24.03 -1.53 10.55
CA GLN A 135 24.59 -0.35 11.20
C GLN A 135 25.64 -0.70 12.25
#